data_AF-K1YXV1-F1
#
_entry.id   AF-K1YXV1-F1
#
_cell.length_a   1.000
_cell.length_b   1.000
_cell.length_c   1.000
_cell.angle_alpha   90.00
_cell.angle_beta   90.00
_cell.angle_gamma   90.00
#
_symmetry.space_group_name_H-M   'P 1'
#
loop_
_entity.id
_entity.type
_entity.pdbx_description
1 polymer ?
#
loop_
_entity_poly.entity_id
_entity_poly.type
_entity_poly.pdbx_seq_one_letter_code
_entity_poly.pdbx_strand_id
1 'polypeptide(L)'
;MIFKRKQTPQKLVEKGDKYFTQKKYKKALEKYQRANELDPDNKSVYEKMIAAHLEVKDEWTDADFANSLSWTMKKQELENPSLKRIHARMTPEWDEINSLIKTLLLCSNETDESKTINHIVSHGEKALYPLLEFVLGIKKINPLKPLS
;
A
#
# COMPACT_ATOMS: atom_id res chain seq x y z
N MET A 1 -13.88 11.89 36.45
CA MET A 1 -13.38 11.70 35.07
C MET A 1 -12.68 10.34 34.97
N ILE A 2 -13.21 9.42 34.16
CA ILE A 2 -12.59 8.10 33.95
C ILE A 2 -11.45 8.30 32.94
N PHE A 3 -10.20 8.16 33.38
CA PHE A 3 -9.05 8.08 32.50
C PHE A 3 -9.17 6.80 31.65
N LYS A 4 -9.79 6.89 30.46
CA LYS A 4 -9.62 5.87 29.42
C LYS A 4 -8.13 5.82 29.09
N ARG A 5 -7.41 4.80 29.58
CA ARG A 5 -5.99 4.57 29.25
C ARG A 5 -5.88 4.50 27.72
N LYS A 6 -5.36 5.55 27.08
CA LYS A 6 -4.98 5.50 25.65
C LYS A 6 -4.03 4.31 25.48
N GLN A 7 -4.42 3.36 24.65
CA GLN A 7 -3.55 2.25 24.30
C GLN A 7 -2.47 2.81 23.37
N THR A 8 -1.20 2.53 23.68
CA THR A 8 -0.08 2.84 22.79
C THR A 8 0.12 1.68 21.82
N PRO A 9 0.69 1.91 20.62
CA PRO A 9 1.07 0.83 19.70
C PRO A 9 1.87 -0.26 20.42
N GLN A 10 2.86 0.15 21.22
CA GLN A 10 3.68 -0.76 22.03
C GLN A 10 2.87 -1.65 22.97
N LYS A 11 1.90 -1.10 23.71
CA LYS A 11 1.04 -1.89 24.61
C LYS A 11 0.14 -2.86 23.86
N LEU A 12 -0.25 -2.53 22.63
CA LEU A 12 -1.02 -3.43 21.77
C LEU A 12 -0.14 -4.58 21.26
N VAL A 13 1.10 -4.28 20.86
CA VAL A 13 2.11 -5.30 20.52
C VAL A 13 2.35 -6.25 21.68
N GLU A 14 2.61 -5.75 22.89
CA GLU A 14 2.82 -6.59 24.09
C GLU A 14 1.62 -7.50 24.40
N LYS A 15 0.39 -6.99 24.23
CA LYS A 15 -0.81 -7.81 24.37
C LYS A 15 -0.92 -8.87 23.28
N GLY A 16 -0.58 -8.51 22.04
CA GLY A 16 -0.50 -9.44 20.92
C GLY A 16 0.50 -10.56 21.20
N ASP A 17 1.69 -10.23 21.68
CA ASP A 17 2.75 -11.18 22.05
C ASP A 17 2.27 -12.14 23.15
N LYS A 18 1.55 -11.61 24.16
CA LYS A 18 0.92 -12.44 25.19
C LYS A 18 -0.14 -13.38 24.62
N TYR A 19 -0.94 -12.96 23.65
CA TYR A 19 -1.88 -13.87 22.98
C TYR A 19 -1.16 -14.89 22.10
N PHE A 20 -0.09 -14.49 21.42
CA PHE A 20 0.70 -15.35 20.55
C PHE A 20 1.35 -16.49 21.34
N THR A 21 1.99 -16.19 22.47
CA THR A 21 2.56 -17.19 23.39
C THR A 21 1.51 -18.15 23.95
N GLN A 22 0.26 -17.71 24.09
CA GLN A 22 -0.89 -18.55 24.45
C GLN A 22 -1.48 -19.34 23.27
N LYS A 23 -0.85 -19.30 22.09
CA LYS A 23 -1.34 -19.88 20.83
C LYS A 23 -2.71 -19.35 20.39
N LYS A 24 -3.11 -18.19 20.89
CA LYS A 24 -4.37 -17.50 20.52
C LYS A 24 -4.11 -16.57 19.33
N TYR A 25 -3.70 -17.15 18.22
CA TYR A 25 -3.16 -16.41 17.07
C TYR A 25 -4.14 -15.40 16.47
N LYS A 26 -5.43 -15.75 16.32
CA LYS A 26 -6.47 -14.80 15.87
C LYS A 26 -6.56 -13.55 16.77
N LYS A 27 -6.47 -13.73 18.10
CA LYS A 27 -6.47 -12.60 19.07
C LYS A 27 -5.16 -11.83 19.04
N ALA A 28 -4.03 -12.50 18.78
CA ALA A 28 -2.74 -11.83 18.61
C ALA A 28 -2.78 -10.92 17.37
N LEU A 29 -3.23 -11.45 16.24
CA LEU A 29 -3.39 -10.72 14.98
C LEU A 29 -4.27 -9.48 15.15
N GLU A 30 -5.41 -9.60 15.85
CA GLU A 30 -6.29 -8.45 16.15
C GLU A 30 -5.57 -7.34 16.93
N LYS A 31 -4.67 -7.69 17.87
CA LYS A 31 -3.90 -6.68 18.61
C LYS A 31 -2.80 -6.05 17.78
N TYR A 32 -2.12 -6.84 16.95
CA TYR A 32 -1.12 -6.29 16.04
C TYR A 32 -1.75 -5.39 14.97
N GLN A 33 -2.91 -5.74 14.42
CA GLN A 33 -3.65 -4.88 13.48
C GLN A 33 -3.98 -3.51 14.10
N ARG A 34 -4.46 -3.49 15.36
CA ARG A 34 -4.67 -2.23 16.07
C ARG A 34 -3.38 -1.47 16.36
N ALA A 35 -2.26 -2.16 16.57
CA ALA A 35 -0.97 -1.49 16.71
C ALA A 35 -0.56 -0.83 15.39
N ASN A 36 -0.75 -1.53 14.26
CA ASN A 36 -0.49 -1.05 12.92
C ASN A 36 -1.38 0.15 12.55
N GLU A 37 -2.64 0.18 12.96
CA GLU A 37 -3.52 1.34 12.78
C GLU A 37 -2.99 2.60 13.48
N LEU A 38 -2.25 2.46 14.59
CA LEU A 38 -1.69 3.57 15.35
C LEU A 38 -0.27 3.94 14.92
N ASP A 39 0.46 3.01 14.31
CA ASP A 39 1.86 3.16 13.88
C ASP A 39 2.11 2.30 12.62
N PRO A 40 1.64 2.76 11.45
CA PRO A 40 1.71 1.99 10.20
C PRO A 40 3.11 1.92 9.60
N ASP A 41 4.08 2.69 10.10
CA ASP A 41 5.47 2.66 9.62
C ASP A 41 6.33 1.67 10.42
N ASN A 42 5.73 0.95 11.37
CA ASN A 42 6.44 -0.01 12.21
C ASN A 42 6.54 -1.39 11.56
N LYS A 43 7.65 -1.60 10.86
CA LYS A 43 8.01 -2.88 10.25
C LYS A 43 7.83 -4.10 11.17
N SER A 44 8.19 -3.97 12.45
CA SER A 44 8.12 -5.11 13.39
C SER A 44 6.68 -5.58 13.64
N VAL A 45 5.70 -4.68 13.51
CA VAL A 45 4.28 -5.02 13.65
C VAL A 45 3.82 -5.87 12.48
N TYR A 46 4.22 -5.54 11.24
CA TYR A 46 3.90 -6.36 10.07
C TYR A 46 4.49 -7.76 10.18
N GLU A 47 5.73 -7.90 10.66
CA GLU A 47 6.35 -9.22 10.90
C GLU A 47 5.52 -10.06 11.86
N LYS A 48 5.05 -9.46 12.96
CA LYS A 48 4.19 -10.11 13.95
C LYS A 48 2.80 -10.46 13.39
N MET A 49 2.23 -9.60 12.54
CA MET A 49 0.96 -9.87 11.86
C MET A 49 1.07 -11.08 10.93
N ILE A 50 2.09 -11.10 10.07
CA ILE A 50 2.35 -12.21 9.14
C ILE A 50 2.59 -13.51 9.92
N ALA A 51 3.43 -13.48 10.96
CA ALA A 51 3.70 -14.65 11.80
C ALA A 51 2.44 -15.17 12.50
N ALA A 52 1.63 -14.28 13.09
CA ALA A 52 0.37 -14.68 13.74
C ALA A 52 -0.63 -15.25 12.74
N HIS A 53 -0.67 -14.70 11.53
CA HIS A 53 -1.58 -15.13 10.49
C HIS A 53 -1.23 -16.52 9.94
N LEU A 54 0.06 -16.79 9.70
CA LEU A 54 0.56 -18.12 9.27
C LEU A 54 0.24 -19.23 10.28
N GLU A 55 0.21 -18.89 11.57
CA GLU A 55 -0.10 -19.82 12.65
C GLU A 55 -1.61 -20.08 12.84
N VAL A 56 -2.47 -19.29 12.18
CA VAL A 56 -3.91 -19.58 12.15
C VAL A 56 -4.09 -20.87 11.33
N LYS A 57 -4.31 -21.98 12.03
CA LYS A 57 -4.59 -23.29 11.44
C LYS A 57 -6.01 -23.34 10.88
N ASP A 58 -6.21 -22.69 9.74
CA ASP A 58 -7.37 -22.79 8.86
C ASP A 58 -6.86 -22.78 7.41
N GLU A 59 -7.64 -23.31 6.46
CA GLU A 59 -7.34 -23.16 5.03
C GLU A 59 -7.37 -21.67 4.66
N TRP A 60 -6.37 -21.20 3.93
CA TRP A 60 -6.32 -19.80 3.50
C TRP A 60 -7.44 -19.50 2.51
N THR A 61 -8.21 -18.46 2.80
CA THR A 61 -9.09 -17.85 1.81
C THR A 61 -8.31 -16.91 0.89
N ASP A 62 -8.89 -16.53 -0.25
CA ASP A 62 -8.31 -15.50 -1.12
C ASP A 62 -8.07 -14.18 -0.36
N ALA A 63 -8.93 -13.86 0.61
CA ALA A 63 -8.78 -12.69 1.46
C ALA A 63 -7.57 -12.81 2.41
N ASP A 64 -7.32 -13.99 2.95
CA ASP A 64 -6.15 -14.26 3.81
C ASP A 64 -4.85 -14.11 3.00
N PHE A 65 -4.82 -14.69 1.80
CA PHE A 65 -3.71 -14.53 0.87
C PHE A 65 -3.45 -13.05 0.53
N ALA A 66 -4.50 -12.31 0.14
CA ALA A 66 -4.39 -10.90 -0.22
C ALA A 66 -3.88 -10.03 0.95
N ASN A 67 -4.37 -10.28 2.16
CA ASN A 67 -3.90 -9.57 3.36
C ASN A 67 -2.43 -9.86 3.65
N SER A 68 -2.03 -11.13 3.62
CA SER A 68 -0.65 -11.55 3.86
C SER A 68 0.33 -10.95 2.83
N LEU A 69 -0.06 -10.96 1.55
CA LEU A 69 0.70 -10.33 0.47
C LEU A 69 0.83 -8.81 0.69
N SER A 70 -0.28 -8.14 1.02
CA SER A 70 -0.30 -6.70 1.30
C SER A 70 0.64 -6.31 2.45
N TRP A 71 0.60 -7.04 3.57
CA TRP A 71 1.49 -6.80 4.71
C TRP A 71 2.96 -7.05 4.35
N THR A 72 3.23 -8.10 3.56
CA THR A 72 4.58 -8.41 3.08
C THR A 72 5.12 -7.30 2.19
N MET A 73 4.32 -6.82 1.24
CA MET A 73 4.69 -5.71 0.36
C MET A 73 4.95 -4.43 1.16
N LYS A 74 4.08 -4.09 2.13
CA LYS A 74 4.28 -2.92 3.00
C LYS A 74 5.55 -3.01 3.83
N LYS A 75 5.83 -4.17 4.42
CA LYS A 75 7.07 -4.43 5.14
C LYS A 75 8.29 -4.18 4.24
N GLN A 76 8.30 -4.72 3.03
CA GLN A 76 9.39 -4.55 2.06
C GLN A 76 9.55 -3.09 1.61
N GLU A 77 8.45 -2.35 1.44
CA GLU A 77 8.49 -0.91 1.12
C GLU A 77 9.10 -0.07 2.24
N LEU A 78 8.88 -0.45 3.50
CA LEU A 78 9.51 0.21 4.65
C LEU A 78 11.01 -0.10 4.74
N GLU A 79 11.44 -1.29 4.33
CA GLU A 79 12.86 -1.67 4.26
C GLU A 79 13.58 -1.03 3.06
N ASN A 80 12.90 -0.96 1.92
CA ASN A 80 13.44 -0.46 0.68
C ASN A 80 12.37 0.37 -0.07
N PRO A 81 12.35 1.70 0.14
CA PRO A 81 11.36 2.59 -0.46
C PRO A 81 11.30 2.55 -1.99
N SER A 82 12.38 2.14 -2.66
CA SER A 82 12.38 2.00 -4.13
C SER A 82 11.41 0.94 -4.64
N LEU A 83 11.05 -0.04 -3.79
CA LEU A 83 10.09 -1.09 -4.13
C LEU A 83 8.67 -0.56 -4.32
N LYS A 84 8.31 0.59 -3.73
CA LYS A 84 6.98 1.21 -3.91
C LYS A 84 6.63 1.38 -5.39
N ARG A 85 7.61 1.80 -6.21
CA ARG A 85 7.44 1.95 -7.66
C ARG A 85 7.27 0.61 -8.37
N ILE A 86 7.99 -0.43 -7.96
CA ILE A 86 7.88 -1.76 -8.56
C ILE A 86 6.53 -2.39 -8.19
N HIS A 87 6.11 -2.27 -6.93
CA HIS A 87 4.81 -2.74 -6.45
C HIS A 87 3.65 -2.04 -7.16
N ALA A 88 3.74 -0.73 -7.38
CA ALA A 88 2.74 0.00 -8.16
C ALA A 88 2.54 -0.63 -9.55
N ARG A 89 3.60 -1.14 -10.21
CA ARG A 89 3.50 -1.79 -11.52
C ARG A 89 2.80 -3.15 -11.52
N MET A 90 2.61 -3.74 -10.35
CA MET A 90 1.97 -5.05 -10.20
C MET A 90 0.48 -4.94 -9.86
N THR A 91 -0.06 -3.72 -9.71
CA THR A 91 -1.48 -3.53 -9.40
C THR A 91 -2.31 -3.38 -10.68
N PRO A 92 -3.57 -3.83 -10.69
CA PRO A 92 -4.45 -3.66 -11.86
C PRO A 92 -4.63 -2.20 -12.28
N GLU A 93 -4.63 -1.28 -11.32
CA GLU A 93 -4.76 0.16 -11.57
C GLU A 93 -3.61 0.72 -12.37
N TRP A 94 -2.43 0.08 -12.37
CA TRP A 94 -1.31 0.49 -13.21
C TRP A 94 -1.68 0.50 -14.69
N ASP A 95 -2.21 -0.62 -15.18
CA ASP A 95 -2.53 -0.79 -16.59
C ASP A 95 -3.73 0.08 -16.99
N GLU A 96 -4.73 0.19 -16.11
CA GLU A 96 -5.88 1.07 -16.29
C GLU A 96 -5.45 2.53 -16.42
N ILE A 97 -4.65 3.05 -15.49
CA ILE A 97 -4.19 4.44 -15.50
C ILE A 97 -3.29 4.70 -16.72
N ASN A 98 -2.44 3.75 -17.12
CA ASN A 98 -1.66 3.89 -18.35
C ASN A 98 -2.55 3.94 -19.60
N SER A 99 -3.66 3.21 -19.62
CA SER A 99 -4.66 3.31 -20.70
C SER A 99 -5.33 4.67 -20.72
N LEU A 100 -5.69 5.22 -19.55
CA LEU A 100 -6.26 6.56 -19.42
C LEU A 100 -5.27 7.66 -19.85
N ILE A 101 -3.99 7.55 -19.48
CA ILE A 101 -2.94 8.48 -19.93
C ILE A 101 -2.83 8.46 -21.46
N LYS A 102 -2.85 7.28 -22.09
CA LYS A 102 -2.85 7.18 -23.57
C LYS A 102 -4.10 7.82 -24.17
N THR A 103 -5.26 7.57 -23.58
CA THR A 103 -6.54 8.14 -24.02
C THR A 103 -6.50 9.67 -23.94
N LEU A 104 -5.97 10.23 -22.84
CA LEU A 104 -5.81 11.66 -22.63
C LEU A 104 -4.99 12.33 -23.74
N LEU A 105 -3.92 11.68 -24.20
CA LEU A 105 -3.06 12.19 -25.29
C LEU A 105 -3.75 12.19 -26.66
N LEU A 106 -4.80 11.40 -26.82
CA LEU A 106 -5.54 11.24 -28.08
C LEU A 106 -6.87 12.01 -28.08
N CYS A 107 -7.28 12.58 -26.94
CA CYS A 107 -8.48 13.39 -26.83
C CYS A 107 -8.45 14.54 -27.83
N SER A 108 -9.54 14.68 -28.60
CA SER A 108 -9.69 15.73 -29.62
C SER A 108 -10.64 16.86 -29.20
N ASN A 109 -11.27 16.75 -28.03
CA ASN A 109 -12.19 17.74 -27.49
C ASN A 109 -12.05 17.88 -25.96
N GLU A 110 -12.36 19.07 -25.46
CA GLU A 110 -12.19 19.46 -24.06
C GLU A 110 -13.10 18.68 -23.09
N THR A 111 -14.25 18.22 -23.58
CA THR A 111 -15.21 17.46 -22.75
C THR A 111 -14.66 16.07 -22.40
N ASP A 112 -14.12 15.34 -23.37
CA ASP A 112 -13.56 14.01 -23.15
C ASP A 112 -12.20 14.07 -22.44
N GLU A 113 -11.43 15.13 -22.66
CA GLU A 113 -10.23 15.44 -21.88
C GLU A 113 -10.59 15.58 -20.39
N SER A 114 -11.57 16.41 -20.07
CA SER A 114 -12.03 16.64 -18.69
C SER A 114 -12.52 15.37 -18.01
N LYS A 115 -13.28 14.50 -18.73
CA LYS A 115 -13.73 13.20 -18.20
C LYS A 115 -12.54 12.29 -17.90
N THR A 116 -11.59 12.19 -18.82
CA THR A 116 -10.40 11.34 -18.67
C THR A 116 -9.55 11.81 -17.48
N ILE A 117 -9.33 13.12 -17.35
CA ILE A 117 -8.62 13.71 -16.20
C ILE A 117 -9.33 13.36 -14.90
N ASN A 118 -10.65 13.56 -14.81
CA ASN A 118 -11.41 13.24 -13.60
C ASN A 118 -11.31 11.75 -13.24
N HIS A 119 -11.27 10.86 -14.24
CA HIS A 119 -11.08 9.44 -14.01
C HIS A 119 -9.70 9.14 -13.44
N ILE A 120 -8.62 9.69 -14.02
CA ILE A 120 -7.26 9.57 -13.48
C ILE A 120 -7.18 10.10 -12.05
N VAL A 121 -7.78 11.27 -11.79
CA VAL A 121 -7.81 11.89 -10.45
C VAL A 121 -8.52 11.00 -9.44
N SER A 122 -9.56 10.27 -9.85
CA SER A 122 -10.30 9.37 -8.95
C SER A 122 -9.44 8.22 -8.39
N HIS A 123 -8.33 7.86 -9.04
CA HIS A 123 -7.37 6.87 -8.53
C HIS A 123 -6.42 7.42 -7.45
N GLY A 124 -6.40 8.73 -7.20
CA GLY A 124 -5.61 9.37 -6.15
C GLY A 124 -4.11 9.08 -6.26
N GLU A 125 -3.48 8.68 -5.15
CA GLU A 125 -2.03 8.42 -5.09
C GLU A 125 -1.57 7.30 -6.04
N LYS A 126 -2.47 6.39 -6.44
CA LYS A 126 -2.13 5.29 -7.38
C LYS A 126 -1.73 5.83 -8.75
N ALA A 127 -2.20 7.02 -9.13
CA ALA A 127 -1.83 7.66 -10.40
C ALA A 127 -0.43 8.28 -10.39
N LEU A 128 0.19 8.46 -9.20
CA LEU A 128 1.48 9.14 -9.07
C LEU A 128 2.60 8.47 -9.88
N TYR A 129 2.79 7.16 -9.69
CA TYR A 129 3.87 6.44 -10.36
C TYR A 129 3.65 6.27 -11.87
N PRO A 130 2.46 5.91 -12.38
CA PRO A 130 2.18 5.92 -13.83
C PRO A 130 2.49 7.27 -14.49
N LEU A 131 2.03 8.38 -13.89
CA LEU A 131 2.27 9.73 -14.41
C LEU A 131 3.76 10.10 -14.35
N LEU A 132 4.46 9.74 -13.26
CA LEU A 132 5.90 9.95 -13.15
C LEU A 132 6.68 9.20 -14.22
N GLU A 133 6.35 7.92 -14.48
CA GLU A 133 6.97 7.15 -15.57
C GLU A 133 6.72 7.78 -16.93
N PHE A 134 5.50 8.27 -17.16
CA PHE A 134 5.17 8.95 -18.40
C PHE A 134 6.05 10.20 -18.61
N VAL A 135 6.18 11.06 -17.59
CA VAL A 135 7.06 12.24 -17.63
C VAL A 135 8.53 11.84 -17.84
N LEU A 136 9.01 10.81 -17.15
CA LEU A 136 10.37 10.28 -17.35
C LEU A 136 10.57 9.71 -18.76
N GLY A 137 9.54 9.11 -19.34
CA GLY A 137 9.52 8.65 -20.73
C GLY A 137 9.73 9.81 -21.70
N ILE A 138 8.99 10.91 -21.53
CA ILE A 138 9.16 12.13 -22.34
C ILE A 138 10.58 12.67 -22.22
N LYS A 139 11.12 12.78 -20.99
CA LYS A 139 12.47 13.27 -20.75
C LYS A 139 13.55 12.44 -21.48
N LYS A 140 13.36 11.12 -21.59
CA LYS A 140 14.30 10.24 -22.31
C LYS A 140 14.25 10.47 -23.83
N ILE A 141 13.07 10.76 -24.36
CA ILE A 141 12.87 11.05 -25.79
C ILE A 141 13.41 12.44 -26.14
N ASN A 142 13.21 13.42 -25.24
CA ASN A 142 13.66 14.79 -25.42
C ASN A 142 14.44 15.28 -24.20
N PRO A 143 15.76 15.04 -24.12
CA PRO A 143 16.58 15.52 -23.02
C PRO A 143 16.65 17.05 -23.07
N LEU A 144 15.86 17.70 -22.21
CA LEU A 144 15.94 19.15 -22.02
C LEU A 144 17.39 19.53 -21.69
N LYS A 145 18.02 20.36 -22.53
CA LYS A 145 19.32 20.97 -22.20
C LYS A 145 19.14 21.77 -20.90
N PRO A 146 20.09 21.69 -19.95
CA PRO A 146 20.02 22.50 -18.74
C PRO A 146 19.95 23.98 -19.15
N LEU A 147 19.05 24.72 -18.52
CA LEU A 147 19.02 26.18 -18.60
C LEU A 147 20.34 26.66 -17.98
N SER A 148 21.22 27.20 -18.83
CA SER A 148 22.48 27.84 -18.46
C SER A 148 22.27 29.06 -17.58
#